data_AF-A0A090WCL7-F1
#
_entry.id   AF-A0A090WCL7-F1
#
_cell.length_a   1.000
_cell.length_b   1.000
_cell.length_c   1.000
_cell.angle_alpha   90.00
_cell.angle_beta   90.00
_cell.angle_gamma   90.00
#
_symmetry.space_group_name_H-M   'P 1'
#
loop_
_entity.id
_entity.type
_entity.pdbx_description
1 polymer ?
#
loop_
_entity_poly.entity_id
_entity_poly.type
_entity_poly.pdbx_seq_one_letter_code
_entity_poly.pdbx_strand_id
1 'polypeptide(L)'
;MPATNFESAGATIDSEAIKTLLQNPDIKYLAEMMNYPGVLFEDEEVLKKIAWAKHYKKPVDGHAPGVMGDDISKYIDAGISTDHECFTHDEALDKLQKGMKILIREGSAAKNFDALIGLLPEHFLNIMFCSDDKHPDDLMLGHINQLCARAISKGIDVFKVLQAACVNPVKHYGLDVGLLQVGDAADVIVVEDLKDFKTLKTYINGELVFNNGTSLIAPVVLKTLITLIVKRKLFQILGLSPLQHKSRLSKL
;
A
#
# COMPACT_ATOMS: atom_id res chain seq x y z
N MET A 1 2.42 13.20 8.06
CA MET A 1 3.13 12.73 6.85
C MET A 1 4.63 12.89 7.06
N PRO A 2 5.43 11.81 6.91
CA PRO A 2 6.86 11.80 7.24
C PRO A 2 7.75 12.68 6.35
N ALA A 3 7.19 13.30 5.30
CA ALA A 3 7.92 14.21 4.42
C ALA A 3 8.11 15.62 5.01
N THR A 4 7.50 15.95 6.15
CA THR A 4 7.61 17.30 6.72
C THR A 4 7.87 17.30 8.22
N ASN A 5 8.77 18.16 8.67
CA ASN A 5 9.06 18.39 10.09
C ASN A 5 8.06 19.37 10.77
N PHE A 6 6.96 19.72 10.09
CA PHE A 6 6.01 20.74 10.54
C PHE A 6 4.91 20.19 11.46
N GLU A 7 4.87 18.88 11.69
CA GLU A 7 3.90 18.22 12.56
C GLU A 7 4.52 17.74 13.87
N SER A 8 3.71 17.67 14.94
CA SER A 8 4.11 17.00 16.18
C SER A 8 3.70 15.53 16.10
N ALA A 9 4.69 14.65 15.95
CA ALA A 9 4.47 13.21 15.82
C ALA A 9 4.60 12.46 17.16
N GLY A 10 4.03 11.25 17.23
CA GLY A 10 4.20 10.37 18.38
C GLY A 10 5.58 9.69 18.46
N ALA A 11 6.32 9.67 17.35
CA ALA A 11 7.69 9.14 17.27
C ALA A 11 8.43 9.71 16.06
N THR A 12 9.76 9.68 16.11
CA THR A 12 10.66 9.91 14.97
C THR A 12 11.40 8.61 14.69
N ILE A 13 11.38 8.14 13.44
CA ILE A 13 12.11 6.96 13.00
C ILE A 13 13.26 7.42 12.11
N ASP A 14 14.47 7.42 12.68
CA ASP A 14 15.71 7.75 11.98
C ASP A 14 16.34 6.51 11.32
N SER A 15 17.50 6.69 10.70
CA SER A 15 18.22 5.69 9.93
C SER A 15 18.75 4.56 10.81
N GLU A 16 19.13 4.82 12.06
CA GLU A 16 19.55 3.77 13.00
C GLU A 16 18.36 2.97 13.54
N ALA A 17 17.19 3.60 13.72
CA ALA A 17 15.94 2.90 14.00
C ALA A 17 15.54 2.01 12.81
N ILE A 18 15.62 2.52 11.57
CA ILE A 18 15.39 1.73 10.35
C ILE A 18 16.35 0.55 10.26
N LYS A 19 17.64 0.76 10.50
CA LYS A 19 18.63 -0.33 10.57
C LYS A 19 18.24 -1.42 11.56
N THR A 20 17.83 -1.02 12.76
CA THR A 20 17.40 -1.96 13.82
C THR A 20 16.16 -2.74 13.39
N LEU A 21 15.16 -2.07 12.82
CA LEU A 21 13.95 -2.71 12.30
C LEU A 21 14.29 -3.70 11.17
N LEU A 22 15.12 -3.28 10.21
CA LEU A 22 15.49 -4.11 9.07
C LEU A 22 16.40 -5.29 9.43
N GLN A 23 16.91 -5.41 10.66
CA GLN A 23 17.52 -6.66 11.14
C GLN A 23 16.48 -7.75 11.39
N ASN A 24 15.23 -7.39 11.67
CA ASN A 24 14.17 -8.36 11.93
C ASN A 24 13.85 -9.11 10.62
N PRO A 25 13.92 -10.46 10.59
CA PRO A 25 13.57 -11.25 9.40
C PRO A 25 12.11 -11.11 8.98
N ASP A 26 11.21 -10.72 9.90
CA ASP A 26 9.78 -10.52 9.62
C ASP A 26 9.50 -9.24 8.82
N ILE A 27 10.40 -8.25 8.88
CA ILE A 27 10.29 -7.01 8.10
C ILE A 27 10.95 -7.24 6.76
N LYS A 28 10.18 -7.47 5.70
CA LYS A 28 10.72 -7.90 4.40
C LYS A 28 11.24 -6.76 3.51
N TYR A 29 10.84 -5.51 3.76
CA TYR A 29 11.14 -4.36 2.92
C TYR A 29 11.14 -3.05 3.71
N LEU A 30 11.71 -1.99 3.14
CA LEU A 30 11.51 -0.63 3.62
C LEU A 30 10.23 -0.09 2.98
N ALA A 31 9.26 0.28 3.83
CA ALA A 31 7.98 0.83 3.40
C ALA A 31 8.15 2.15 2.61
N GLU A 32 7.06 2.58 1.98
CA GLU A 32 7.00 3.68 1.03
C GLU A 32 7.86 4.90 1.37
N MET A 33 8.79 5.22 0.47
CA MET A 33 9.66 6.39 0.61
C MET A 33 8.94 7.65 0.12
N MET A 34 8.00 8.14 0.93
CA MET A 34 7.18 9.33 0.65
C MET A 34 8.00 10.62 0.57
N ASN A 35 9.14 10.68 1.26
CA ASN A 35 10.08 11.79 1.14
C ASN A 35 10.91 11.66 -0.15
N TYR A 36 10.24 11.56 -1.30
CA TYR A 36 10.89 11.60 -2.60
C TYR A 36 11.69 12.89 -2.83
N PRO A 37 11.30 14.09 -2.33
CA PRO A 37 12.14 15.27 -2.46
C PRO A 37 13.49 15.07 -1.77
N GLY A 38 13.51 14.47 -0.56
CA GLY A 38 14.74 14.12 0.13
C GLY A 38 15.63 13.16 -0.68
N VAL A 39 15.04 12.27 -1.48
CA VAL A 39 15.82 11.44 -2.41
C VAL A 39 16.39 12.28 -3.56
N LEU A 40 15.56 13.09 -4.22
CA LEU A 40 15.96 13.90 -5.38
C LEU A 40 17.02 14.97 -5.06
N PHE A 41 16.99 15.48 -3.83
CA PHE A 41 17.93 16.49 -3.32
C PHE A 41 19.01 15.91 -2.41
N GLU A 42 19.17 14.57 -2.40
CA GLU A 42 20.25 13.87 -1.71
C GLU A 42 20.34 14.14 -0.19
N ASP A 43 19.19 14.21 0.49
CA ASP A 43 19.11 14.31 1.94
C ASP A 43 19.83 13.11 2.59
N GLU A 44 20.87 13.40 3.39
CA GLU A 44 21.73 12.36 3.94
C GLU A 44 20.97 11.33 4.80
N GLU A 45 19.96 11.77 5.53
CA GLU A 45 19.22 10.92 6.45
C GLU A 45 18.28 9.99 5.70
N VAL A 46 17.62 10.48 4.66
CA VAL A 46 16.83 9.66 3.71
C VAL A 46 17.72 8.63 3.00
N LEU A 47 18.87 9.07 2.47
CA LEU A 47 19.79 8.17 1.78
C LEU A 47 20.37 7.09 2.71
N LYS A 48 20.64 7.41 3.98
CA LYS A 48 21.06 6.42 5.00
C LYS A 48 20.00 5.36 5.24
N LYS A 49 18.71 5.71 5.31
CA LYS A 49 17.60 4.74 5.43
C LYS A 49 17.58 3.76 4.26
N ILE A 50 17.73 4.28 3.04
CA ILE A 50 17.76 3.48 1.81
C ILE A 50 19.02 2.59 1.76
N ALA A 51 20.16 3.11 2.20
CA ALA A 51 21.41 2.34 2.28
C ALA A 51 21.28 1.14 3.23
N TRP A 52 20.56 1.27 4.35
CA TRP A 52 20.28 0.14 5.24
C TRP A 52 19.40 -0.93 4.59
N ALA A 53 18.39 -0.55 3.82
CA ALA A 53 17.59 -1.50 3.05
C ALA A 53 18.44 -2.28 2.03
N LYS A 54 19.31 -1.58 1.29
CA LYS A 54 20.29 -2.21 0.39
C LYS A 54 21.24 -3.15 1.12
N HIS A 55 21.75 -2.74 2.27
CA HIS A 55 22.66 -3.55 3.10
C HIS A 55 22.02 -4.89 3.49
N TYR A 56 20.76 -4.88 3.92
CA TYR A 56 20.02 -6.10 4.27
C TYR A 56 19.37 -6.81 3.06
N LYS A 57 19.62 -6.33 1.84
CA LYS A 57 19.05 -6.86 0.57
C LYS A 57 17.53 -6.89 0.57
N LYS A 58 16.90 -5.88 1.16
CA LYS A 58 15.46 -5.70 1.24
C LYS A 58 15.03 -4.63 0.23
N PRO A 59 13.96 -4.84 -0.55
CA PRO A 59 13.50 -3.83 -1.49
C PRO A 59 13.00 -2.58 -0.76
N VAL A 60 12.94 -1.49 -1.50
CA VAL A 60 12.39 -0.21 -1.01
C VAL A 60 11.17 0.12 -1.85
N ASP A 61 10.05 0.32 -1.17
CA ASP A 61 8.81 0.77 -1.79
C ASP A 61 8.84 2.27 -2.04
N GLY A 62 8.18 2.69 -3.11
CA GLY A 62 8.10 4.09 -3.49
C GLY A 62 6.73 4.71 -3.34
N HIS A 63 6.77 6.04 -3.23
CA HIS A 63 5.64 6.95 -3.22
C HIS A 63 6.12 8.25 -3.87
N ALA A 64 5.91 8.35 -5.17
CA ALA A 64 6.47 9.43 -5.99
C ALA A 64 5.41 10.02 -6.95
N PRO A 65 4.33 10.63 -6.43
CA PRO A 65 3.24 11.16 -7.24
C PRO A 65 3.73 12.26 -8.18
N GLY A 66 3.49 12.09 -9.48
CA GLY A 66 3.83 13.06 -10.52
C GLY A 66 5.32 13.17 -10.86
N VAL A 67 6.17 12.31 -10.30
CA VAL A 67 7.61 12.29 -10.60
C VAL A 67 7.85 11.49 -11.88
N MET A 68 8.47 12.14 -12.88
CA MET A 68 8.73 11.58 -14.22
C MET A 68 10.11 12.03 -14.74
N GLY A 69 10.52 11.53 -15.90
CA GLY A 69 11.74 12.00 -16.57
C GLY A 69 13.03 11.67 -15.80
N ASP A 70 13.98 12.60 -15.74
CA ASP A 70 15.26 12.35 -15.09
C ASP A 70 15.13 12.22 -13.56
N ASP A 71 14.13 12.85 -12.96
CA ASP A 71 13.93 12.77 -11.52
C ASP A 71 13.47 11.38 -11.08
N ILE A 72 12.61 10.71 -11.85
CA ILE A 72 12.31 9.30 -11.53
C ILE A 72 13.55 8.41 -11.70
N SER A 73 14.41 8.67 -12.69
CA SER A 73 15.66 7.91 -12.84
C SER A 73 16.53 8.04 -11.58
N LYS A 74 16.70 9.26 -11.04
CA LYS A 74 17.40 9.48 -9.76
C LYS A 74 16.77 8.71 -8.60
N TYR A 75 15.44 8.70 -8.52
CA TYR A 75 14.70 8.00 -7.47
C TYR A 75 14.90 6.47 -7.56
N ILE A 76 14.89 5.91 -8.77
CA ILE A 76 15.18 4.49 -9.04
C ILE A 76 16.65 4.17 -8.69
N ASP A 77 17.59 5.00 -9.15
CA ASP A 77 19.03 4.81 -8.92
C ASP A 77 19.39 4.86 -7.43
N ALA A 78 18.68 5.68 -6.66
CA ALA A 78 18.78 5.71 -5.21
C ALA A 78 18.40 4.37 -4.57
N GLY A 79 17.60 3.53 -5.24
CA GLY A 79 17.30 2.15 -4.86
C GLY A 79 15.82 1.84 -4.65
N ILE A 80 14.93 2.79 -4.94
CA ILE A 80 13.49 2.57 -4.85
C ILE A 80 13.01 1.77 -6.06
N SER A 81 12.21 0.75 -5.82
CA SER A 81 11.93 -0.30 -6.81
C SER A 81 10.47 -0.42 -7.23
N THR A 82 9.57 0.27 -6.53
CA THR A 82 8.14 0.27 -6.80
C THR A 82 7.57 1.68 -6.72
N ASP A 83 6.36 1.87 -7.24
CA ASP A 83 5.52 3.03 -6.93
C ASP A 83 4.03 2.65 -7.02
N HIS A 84 3.22 3.23 -6.13
CA HIS A 84 1.77 3.03 -6.09
C HIS A 84 0.98 4.33 -6.31
N GLU A 85 1.67 5.45 -6.56
CA GLU A 85 1.11 6.80 -6.63
C GLU A 85 0.84 7.31 -8.05
N CYS A 86 1.01 6.47 -9.08
CA CYS A 86 0.77 6.88 -10.46
C CYS A 86 -0.70 7.25 -10.70
N PHE A 87 -0.96 8.47 -11.17
CA PHE A 87 -2.32 8.94 -11.48
C PHE A 87 -2.71 8.77 -12.94
N THR A 88 -1.72 8.72 -13.83
CA THR A 88 -1.95 8.68 -15.27
C THR A 88 -1.22 7.51 -15.91
N HIS A 89 -1.75 7.07 -17.07
CA HIS A 89 -1.13 6.06 -17.90
C HIS A 89 0.32 6.42 -18.25
N ASP A 90 0.57 7.67 -18.66
CA ASP A 90 1.88 8.11 -19.14
C ASP A 90 2.91 8.17 -18.01
N GLU A 91 2.48 8.57 -16.81
CA GLU A 91 3.31 8.51 -15.61
C GLU A 91 3.73 7.07 -15.30
N ALA A 92 2.78 6.14 -15.24
CA ALA A 92 3.08 4.73 -14.98
C ALA A 92 3.95 4.12 -16.07
N LEU A 93 3.71 4.46 -17.34
CA LEU A 93 4.49 3.98 -18.46
C LEU A 93 5.95 4.46 -18.39
N ASP A 94 6.20 5.73 -18.07
CA ASP A 94 7.55 6.28 -17.90
C ASP A 94 8.32 5.53 -16.81
N LYS A 95 7.68 5.25 -15.66
CA LYS A 95 8.27 4.48 -14.56
C LYS A 95 8.55 3.03 -14.97
N LEU A 96 7.60 2.37 -15.66
CA LEU A 96 7.76 1.00 -16.18
C LEU A 96 8.90 0.88 -17.19
N GLN A 97 9.03 1.84 -18.10
CA GLN A 97 10.11 1.87 -19.11
C GLN A 97 11.50 2.02 -18.49
N LYS A 98 11.57 2.60 -17.29
CA LYS A 98 12.79 2.73 -16.49
C LYS A 98 13.01 1.58 -15.50
N GLY A 99 12.17 0.55 -15.56
CA GLY A 99 12.34 -0.68 -14.77
C GLY A 99 11.75 -0.63 -13.36
N MET A 100 11.05 0.44 -12.98
CA MET A 100 10.29 0.48 -11.73
C MET A 100 9.01 -0.35 -11.87
N LYS A 101 8.64 -1.09 -10.81
CA LYS A 101 7.37 -1.82 -10.77
C LYS A 101 6.23 -0.91 -10.35
N ILE A 102 5.05 -1.10 -10.93
CA ILE A 102 3.86 -0.33 -10.58
C ILE A 102 2.89 -1.19 -9.79
N LEU A 103 2.46 -0.67 -8.64
CA LEU A 103 1.38 -1.24 -7.87
C LEU A 103 0.10 -0.47 -8.23
N ILE A 104 -0.78 -1.10 -9.00
CA ILE A 104 -2.06 -0.50 -9.34
C ILE A 104 -2.96 -0.58 -8.10
N ARG A 105 -3.22 0.58 -7.49
CA ARG A 105 -4.04 0.69 -6.29
C ARG A 105 -5.52 0.84 -6.58
N GLU A 106 -6.33 0.23 -5.71
CA GLU A 106 -7.76 0.45 -5.64
C GLU A 106 -8.23 0.49 -4.18
N GLY A 107 -7.98 1.62 -3.54
CA GLY A 107 -8.33 1.91 -2.15
C GLY A 107 -9.67 2.61 -1.99
N SER A 108 -9.94 3.07 -0.77
CA SER A 108 -11.15 3.85 -0.45
C SER A 108 -11.05 5.28 -0.98
N ALA A 109 -9.92 5.93 -0.74
CA ALA A 109 -9.69 7.32 -1.11
C ALA A 109 -9.09 7.49 -2.52
N ALA A 110 -8.15 6.61 -2.89
CA ALA A 110 -7.43 6.68 -4.16
C ALA A 110 -7.67 5.42 -4.99
N LYS A 111 -8.11 5.62 -6.24
CA LYS A 111 -8.49 4.56 -7.18
C LYS A 111 -7.85 4.83 -8.53
N ASN A 112 -6.94 3.95 -8.94
CA ASN A 112 -6.11 4.15 -10.13
C ASN A 112 -6.28 3.02 -11.14
N PHE A 113 -7.11 2.01 -10.84
CA PHE A 113 -7.29 0.86 -11.70
C PHE A 113 -7.64 1.23 -13.14
N ASP A 114 -8.67 2.04 -13.37
CA ASP A 114 -9.12 2.35 -14.73
C ASP A 114 -8.11 3.18 -15.53
N ALA A 115 -7.27 3.98 -14.86
CA ALA A 115 -6.22 4.75 -15.51
C ALA A 115 -5.03 3.87 -15.94
N LEU A 116 -4.70 2.85 -15.15
CA LEU A 116 -3.43 2.11 -15.29
C LEU A 116 -3.57 0.70 -15.86
N ILE A 117 -4.74 0.06 -15.72
CA ILE A 117 -4.91 -1.36 -16.07
C ILE A 117 -4.61 -1.69 -17.53
N GLY A 118 -4.73 -0.71 -18.43
CA GLY A 118 -4.37 -0.86 -19.84
C GLY A 118 -2.91 -1.25 -20.09
N LEU A 119 -2.01 -0.98 -19.13
CA LEU A 119 -0.59 -1.35 -19.20
C LEU A 119 -0.33 -2.81 -18.85
N LEU A 120 -1.24 -3.45 -18.11
CA LEU A 120 -1.06 -4.82 -17.59
C LEU A 120 -0.75 -5.85 -18.69
N PRO A 121 -1.45 -5.90 -19.84
CA PRO A 121 -1.18 -6.92 -20.86
C PRO A 121 0.27 -6.95 -21.37
N GLU A 122 0.93 -5.80 -21.46
CA GLU A 122 2.28 -5.66 -22.00
C GLU A 122 3.35 -5.67 -20.89
N HIS A 123 3.00 -5.19 -19.70
CA HIS A 123 3.93 -5.00 -18.58
C HIS A 123 3.66 -5.89 -17.36
N PHE A 124 2.93 -6.99 -17.53
CA PHE A 124 2.48 -7.88 -16.45
C PHE A 124 3.59 -8.43 -15.54
N LEU A 125 4.86 -8.46 -15.95
CA LEU A 125 5.99 -8.88 -15.09
C LEU A 125 6.42 -7.80 -14.08
N ASN A 126 6.08 -6.53 -14.34
CA ASN A 126 6.44 -5.38 -13.51
C ASN A 126 5.21 -4.68 -12.92
N ILE A 127 4.03 -5.29 -12.99
CA ILE A 127 2.81 -4.77 -12.39
C ILE A 127 2.38 -5.68 -11.24
N MET A 128 1.94 -5.06 -10.15
CA MET A 128 1.33 -5.70 -8.98
C MET A 128 0.03 -4.98 -8.65
N PHE A 129 -0.78 -5.58 -7.79
CA PHE A 129 -2.00 -4.95 -7.28
C PHE A 129 -1.85 -4.62 -5.79
N CYS A 130 -2.39 -3.48 -5.36
CA CYS A 130 -2.51 -3.15 -3.95
C CYS A 130 -3.87 -2.48 -3.68
N SER A 131 -4.24 -2.38 -2.41
CA SER A 131 -5.36 -1.52 -1.98
C SER A 131 -4.89 -0.13 -1.59
N ASP A 132 -3.63 0.01 -1.15
CA ASP A 132 -3.24 1.13 -0.30
C ASP A 132 -4.20 1.17 0.92
N ASP A 133 -4.77 2.32 1.26
CA ASP A 133 -5.77 2.43 2.33
C ASP A 133 -7.16 1.90 1.95
N LYS A 134 -7.75 1.07 2.84
CA LYS A 134 -9.17 0.67 2.77
C LYS A 134 -9.90 0.84 4.09
N HIS A 135 -11.04 1.52 4.02
CA HIS A 135 -12.00 1.56 5.11
C HIS A 135 -12.66 0.18 5.30
N PRO A 136 -13.09 -0.16 6.54
CA PRO A 136 -13.67 -1.47 6.83
C PRO A 136 -14.90 -1.83 5.98
N ASP A 137 -15.76 -0.85 5.68
CA ASP A 137 -16.94 -1.02 4.83
C ASP A 137 -16.58 -1.33 3.38
N ASP A 138 -15.58 -0.65 2.81
CA ASP A 138 -15.05 -0.99 1.47
C ASP A 138 -14.33 -2.34 1.45
N LEU A 139 -13.60 -2.68 2.52
CA LEU A 139 -12.92 -3.98 2.65
C LEU A 139 -13.91 -5.14 2.65
N MET A 140 -15.09 -4.96 3.24
CA MET A 140 -16.16 -5.97 3.22
C MET A 140 -16.70 -6.26 1.82
N LEU A 141 -16.60 -5.30 0.88
CA LEU A 141 -17.01 -5.52 -0.51
C LEU A 141 -16.01 -6.39 -1.27
N GLY A 142 -14.74 -6.32 -0.91
CA GLY A 142 -13.67 -7.14 -1.47
C GLY A 142 -12.30 -6.46 -1.38
N HIS A 143 -11.28 -7.12 -1.94
CA HIS A 143 -9.89 -6.72 -1.88
C HIS A 143 -9.22 -6.88 -3.27
N ILE A 144 -7.98 -7.40 -3.34
CA ILE A 144 -7.27 -7.70 -4.60
C ILE A 144 -8.13 -8.56 -5.55
N ASN A 145 -8.97 -9.45 -5.04
CA ASN A 145 -9.87 -10.27 -5.86
C ASN A 145 -10.77 -9.43 -6.79
N GLN A 146 -11.20 -8.23 -6.36
CA GLN A 146 -11.99 -7.34 -7.21
C GLN A 146 -11.17 -6.75 -8.36
N LEU A 147 -9.90 -6.40 -8.13
CA LEU A 147 -9.01 -5.95 -9.20
C LEU A 147 -8.78 -7.07 -10.20
N CYS A 148 -8.58 -8.31 -9.74
CA CYS A 148 -8.48 -9.48 -10.61
C CYS A 148 -9.73 -9.64 -11.48
N ALA A 149 -10.93 -9.66 -10.87
CA ALA A 149 -12.18 -9.81 -11.60
C ALA A 149 -12.41 -8.69 -12.63
N ARG A 150 -12.11 -7.44 -12.27
CA ARG A 150 -12.18 -6.29 -13.18
C ARG A 150 -11.18 -6.38 -14.32
N ALA A 151 -10.00 -6.95 -14.10
CA ALA A 151 -9.00 -7.12 -15.15
C ALA A 151 -9.46 -8.19 -16.17
N ILE A 152 -10.03 -9.29 -15.68
CA ILE A 152 -10.62 -10.33 -16.55
C ILE A 152 -11.81 -9.79 -17.32
N SER A 153 -12.68 -8.98 -16.71
CA SER A 153 -13.83 -8.40 -17.41
C SER A 153 -13.43 -7.42 -18.53
N LYS A 154 -12.22 -6.83 -18.43
CA LYS A 154 -11.58 -6.06 -19.52
C LYS A 154 -10.88 -6.93 -20.57
N GLY A 155 -10.97 -8.26 -20.47
CA GLY A 155 -10.40 -9.21 -21.44
C GLY A 155 -8.92 -9.49 -21.27
N ILE A 156 -8.32 -9.17 -20.10
CA ILE A 156 -6.91 -9.45 -19.84
C ILE A 156 -6.74 -10.94 -19.55
N ASP A 157 -5.68 -11.53 -20.10
CA ASP A 157 -5.32 -12.93 -19.89
C ASP A 157 -5.20 -13.27 -18.40
N VAL A 158 -5.83 -14.36 -17.98
CA VAL A 158 -5.92 -14.76 -16.57
C VAL A 158 -4.56 -15.07 -15.96
N PHE A 159 -3.61 -15.61 -16.72
CA PHE A 159 -2.27 -15.89 -16.19
C PHE A 159 -1.47 -14.62 -15.99
N LYS A 160 -1.66 -13.58 -16.82
CA LYS A 160 -1.07 -12.25 -16.59
C LYS A 160 -1.66 -11.60 -15.33
N VAL A 161 -2.95 -11.73 -15.10
CA VAL A 161 -3.61 -11.24 -13.87
C VAL A 161 -3.08 -11.97 -12.63
N LEU A 162 -2.98 -13.30 -12.66
CA LEU A 162 -2.42 -14.09 -11.56
C LEU A 162 -0.92 -13.83 -11.35
N GLN A 163 -0.16 -13.57 -12.41
CA GLN A 163 1.25 -13.16 -12.30
C GLN A 163 1.37 -11.86 -11.48
N ALA A 164 0.54 -10.86 -11.78
CA ALA A 164 0.53 -9.58 -11.06
C ALA A 164 -0.01 -9.69 -9.62
N ALA A 165 -1.05 -10.50 -9.40
CA ALA A 165 -1.72 -10.63 -8.11
C ALA A 165 -0.98 -11.55 -7.13
N CYS A 166 -0.23 -12.54 -7.62
CA CYS A 166 0.37 -13.59 -6.80
C CYS A 166 1.90 -13.66 -6.94
N VAL A 167 2.39 -13.91 -8.16
CA VAL A 167 3.81 -14.28 -8.35
C VAL A 167 4.74 -13.08 -8.17
N ASN A 168 4.38 -11.94 -8.75
CA ASN A 168 5.18 -10.71 -8.67
C ASN A 168 5.37 -10.21 -7.23
N PRO A 169 4.31 -10.05 -6.40
CA PRO A 169 4.50 -9.59 -5.02
C PRO A 169 5.32 -10.57 -4.19
N VAL A 170 5.09 -11.88 -4.35
CA VAL A 170 5.89 -12.89 -3.62
C VAL A 170 7.36 -12.80 -3.98
N LYS A 171 7.69 -12.77 -5.28
CA LYS A 171 9.09 -12.69 -5.73
C LYS A 171 9.73 -11.35 -5.39
N HIS A 172 8.98 -10.26 -5.46
CA HIS A 172 9.52 -8.94 -5.22
C HIS A 172 9.89 -8.73 -3.75
N TYR A 173 8.98 -9.10 -2.84
CA TYR A 173 9.18 -8.91 -1.40
C TYR A 173 9.81 -10.11 -0.70
N GLY A 174 10.04 -11.23 -1.40
CA GLY A 174 10.56 -12.46 -0.79
C GLY A 174 9.62 -13.00 0.27
N LEU A 175 8.32 -13.05 -0.06
CA LEU A 175 7.29 -13.57 0.85
C LEU A 175 7.36 -15.10 0.90
N ASP A 176 7.09 -15.66 2.07
CA ASP A 176 7.17 -17.10 2.30
C ASP A 176 5.81 -17.80 2.03
N VAL A 177 5.06 -17.33 1.01
CA VAL A 177 3.69 -17.75 0.73
C VAL A 177 3.37 -17.79 -0.77
N GLY A 178 2.32 -18.52 -1.16
CA GLY A 178 1.55 -18.22 -2.39
C GLY A 178 2.11 -18.69 -3.74
N LEU A 179 3.23 -19.43 -3.79
CA LEU A 179 3.75 -20.02 -5.05
C LEU A 179 3.44 -21.52 -5.22
N LEU A 180 3.06 -22.22 -4.14
CA LEU A 180 2.68 -23.64 -4.16
C LEU A 180 3.70 -24.57 -4.83
N GLN A 181 4.98 -24.26 -4.69
CA GLN A 181 6.04 -25.16 -5.12
C GLN A 181 6.17 -26.32 -4.13
N VAL A 182 6.80 -27.41 -4.56
CA VAL A 182 7.09 -28.55 -3.67
C VAL A 182 7.96 -28.06 -2.51
N GLY A 183 7.40 -28.11 -1.30
CA GLY A 183 8.06 -27.66 -0.07
C GLY A 183 7.51 -26.35 0.50
N ASP A 184 6.72 -25.59 -0.27
CA ASP A 184 6.06 -24.38 0.22
C ASP A 184 4.90 -24.72 1.16
N ALA A 185 4.52 -23.77 2.01
CA ALA A 185 3.26 -23.81 2.73
C ALA A 185 2.07 -23.89 1.75
N ALA A 186 1.07 -24.71 2.08
CA ALA A 186 -0.15 -24.84 1.28
C ALA A 186 -1.13 -23.67 1.54
N ASP A 187 -0.71 -22.48 1.13
CA ASP A 187 -1.50 -21.25 1.20
C ASP A 187 -2.28 -21.06 -0.10
N VAL A 188 -3.55 -21.46 -0.09
CA VAL A 188 -4.39 -21.48 -1.30
C VAL A 188 -5.78 -20.94 -1.06
N ILE A 189 -6.37 -20.42 -2.12
CA ILE A 189 -7.80 -20.17 -2.20
C ILE A 189 -8.43 -21.12 -3.23
N VAL A 190 -9.64 -21.59 -2.92
CA VAL A 190 -10.53 -22.23 -3.89
C VAL A 190 -11.57 -21.20 -4.26
N VAL A 191 -11.63 -20.85 -5.54
CA VAL A 191 -12.60 -19.89 -6.08
C VAL A 191 -13.68 -20.60 -6.89
N GLU A 192 -14.87 -20.01 -6.95
CA GLU A 192 -16.00 -20.51 -7.74
C GLU A 192 -15.65 -20.56 -9.24
N ASP A 193 -14.97 -19.52 -9.71
CA ASP A 193 -14.41 -19.41 -11.05
C ASP A 193 -13.27 -18.37 -11.10
N LEU A 194 -12.60 -18.29 -12.25
CA LEU A 194 -11.52 -17.34 -12.54
C LEU A 194 -12.01 -16.05 -13.23
N LYS A 195 -13.33 -15.80 -13.24
CA LYS A 195 -13.93 -14.56 -13.78
C LYS A 195 -14.20 -13.57 -12.65
N ASP A 196 -14.91 -14.02 -11.62
CA ASP A 196 -15.35 -13.17 -10.51
C ASP A 196 -14.49 -13.36 -9.25
N PHE A 197 -13.62 -14.37 -9.21
CA PHE A 197 -12.72 -14.65 -8.09
C PHE A 197 -13.42 -14.71 -6.73
N LYS A 198 -14.64 -15.23 -6.69
CA LYS A 198 -15.40 -15.42 -5.45
C LYS A 198 -14.79 -16.59 -4.67
N THR A 199 -14.16 -16.28 -3.55
CA THR A 199 -13.52 -17.27 -2.68
C THR A 199 -14.55 -18.15 -1.98
N LEU A 200 -14.46 -19.45 -2.19
CA LEU A 200 -15.25 -20.47 -1.52
C LEU A 200 -14.53 -21.02 -0.28
N LYS A 201 -13.21 -21.21 -0.37
CA LYS A 201 -12.37 -21.71 0.72
C LYS A 201 -11.03 -21.03 0.73
N THR A 202 -10.45 -20.85 1.92
CA THR A 202 -9.07 -20.41 2.09
C THR A 202 -8.35 -21.38 3.01
N TYR A 203 -7.14 -21.75 2.63
CA TYR A 203 -6.24 -22.58 3.41
C TYR A 203 -4.97 -21.79 3.70
N ILE A 204 -4.47 -21.90 4.92
CA ILE A 204 -3.17 -21.36 5.34
C ILE A 204 -2.39 -22.50 5.98
N ASN A 205 -1.17 -22.76 5.52
CA ASN A 205 -0.36 -23.92 5.91
C ASN A 205 -1.11 -25.25 5.76
N GLY A 206 -2.01 -25.36 4.78
CA GLY A 206 -2.86 -26.54 4.56
C GLY A 206 -4.07 -26.68 5.51
N GLU A 207 -4.21 -25.81 6.51
CA GLU A 207 -5.34 -25.75 7.42
C GLU A 207 -6.48 -24.93 6.79
N LEU A 208 -7.71 -25.45 6.81
CA LEU A 208 -8.89 -24.72 6.33
C LEU A 208 -9.24 -23.59 7.31
N VAL A 209 -9.04 -22.34 6.89
CA VAL A 209 -9.27 -21.14 7.73
C VAL A 209 -10.53 -20.35 7.34
N PHE A 210 -11.10 -20.61 6.17
CA PHE A 210 -12.35 -20.01 5.72
C PHE A 210 -13.14 -21.00 4.88
N ASN A 211 -14.46 -21.06 5.09
CA ASN A 211 -15.36 -21.90 4.32
C ASN A 211 -16.71 -21.19 4.08
N ASN A 212 -17.01 -20.89 2.83
CA ASN A 212 -18.28 -20.36 2.32
C ASN A 212 -18.89 -19.25 3.20
N GLY A 213 -18.15 -18.16 3.40
CA GLY A 213 -18.59 -16.97 4.15
C GLY A 213 -18.30 -17.02 5.65
N THR A 214 -17.80 -18.15 6.17
CA THR A 214 -17.46 -18.30 7.60
C THR A 214 -15.95 -18.32 7.79
N SER A 215 -15.41 -17.40 8.59
CA SER A 215 -14.05 -17.47 9.08
C SER A 215 -13.94 -18.53 10.19
N LEU A 216 -12.94 -19.38 10.10
CA LEU A 216 -12.58 -20.40 11.10
C LEU A 216 -11.37 -19.97 11.95
N ILE A 217 -10.84 -18.76 11.70
CA ILE A 217 -9.76 -18.18 12.51
C ILE A 217 -10.33 -17.82 13.88
N ALA A 218 -9.67 -18.32 14.94
CA ALA A 218 -10.07 -18.01 16.31
C ALA A 218 -9.95 -16.50 16.59
N PRO A 219 -11.00 -15.86 17.14
CA PRO A 219 -10.91 -14.46 17.54
C PRO A 219 -9.86 -14.28 18.65
N VAL A 220 -9.02 -13.26 18.49
CA VAL A 220 -8.09 -12.84 19.54
C VAL A 220 -8.74 -11.73 20.36
N VAL A 221 -8.89 -11.96 21.67
CA VAL A 221 -9.38 -10.91 22.59
C VAL A 221 -8.28 -9.89 22.79
N LEU A 222 -8.44 -8.72 22.15
CA LEU A 222 -7.53 -7.60 22.36
C LEU A 222 -7.87 -6.88 23.66
N LYS A 223 -6.85 -6.63 24.48
CA LYS A 223 -6.97 -5.75 25.64
C LYS A 223 -6.73 -4.32 25.16
N THR A 224 -7.72 -3.43 25.31
CA THR A 224 -7.58 -2.02 24.95
C THR A 224 -6.41 -1.40 25.73
N LEU A 225 -5.35 -1.00 25.02
CA LEU A 225 -4.11 -0.51 25.64
C LEU A 225 -4.17 0.97 26.02
N ILE A 226 -5.06 1.76 25.41
CA ILE A 226 -5.14 3.22 25.62
C ILE A 226 -6.61 3.66 25.69
N THR A 227 -6.99 4.28 26.80
CA THR A 227 -8.26 5.02 26.95
C THR A 227 -7.94 6.51 26.90
N LEU A 228 -8.29 7.19 25.81
CA LEU A 228 -8.18 8.65 25.70
C LEU A 228 -9.33 9.31 26.50
N ILE A 229 -9.01 9.86 27.67
CA ILE A 229 -9.94 10.70 28.44
C ILE A 229 -9.79 12.15 27.95
N VAL A 230 -10.63 12.56 26.99
CA VAL A 230 -10.67 13.95 26.53
C VAL A 230 -11.44 14.80 27.55
N LYS A 231 -10.71 15.65 28.30
CA LYS A 231 -11.34 16.73 29.08
C LYS A 231 -11.65 17.89 28.13
N ARG A 232 -12.92 18.29 28.04
CA ARG A 232 -13.33 19.50 27.29
C ARG A 232 -12.57 20.71 27.83
N LYS A 233 -11.69 21.28 27.03
CA LYS A 233 -11.19 22.67 27.19
C LYS A 233 -11.94 23.53 26.18
N LEU A 234 -12.53 24.63 26.65
CA LEU A 234 -13.14 25.63 25.79
C LEU A 234 -12.01 26.30 24.99
N PHE A 235 -12.03 26.19 23.66
CA PHE A 235 -11.07 26.90 22.81
C PHE A 235 -11.42 28.39 22.82
N GLN A 236 -10.52 29.21 23.35
CA GLN A 236 -10.59 30.66 23.21
C GLN A 236 -9.50 31.07 22.24
N ILE A 237 -9.89 31.45 21.02
CA ILE A 237 -8.95 32.05 20.06
C ILE A 237 -8.70 33.47 20.55
N LEU A 238 -7.51 33.73 21.10
CA LEU A 238 -7.09 35.08 21.50
C LEU A 238 -7.01 35.95 20.24
N GLY A 239 -7.88 36.95 20.11
CA GLY A 239 -7.83 37.96 19.06
C GLY A 239 -9.09 38.12 18.20
N LEU A 240 -10.09 37.24 18.32
CA LEU A 240 -11.41 37.47 17.73
C LEU A 240 -12.32 38.10 18.77
N SER A 241 -12.74 39.35 18.55
CA SER A 241 -13.86 39.91 19.30
C SER A 241 -15.09 39.02 19.09
N PRO A 242 -15.94 38.81 20.11
CA PRO A 242 -17.16 38.04 19.92
C PRO A 242 -17.98 38.72 18.84
N LEU A 243 -18.22 38.02 17.73
CA LEU A 243 -19.32 38.37 16.83
C LEU A 243 -20.57 38.41 17.69
N GLN A 244 -21.11 39.61 17.92
CA GLN A 244 -22.37 39.78 18.61
C GLN A 244 -23.43 39.04 17.79
N HIS A 245 -23.79 37.83 18.23
CA HIS A 245 -25.00 37.16 17.79
C HIS A 245 -26.18 38.02 18.25
N LYS A 246 -26.56 39.02 17.45
CA LYS A 246 -27.87 39.66 17.59
C LYS A 246 -28.90 38.64 17.15
N SER A 247 -29.48 37.94 18.12
CA SER A 247 -30.73 37.22 17.97
C SER A 247 -31.81 38.22 17.51
N ARG A 248 -32.08 38.28 16.21
CA ARG A 248 -33.35 38.81 15.71
C ARG A 248 -34.41 37.71 15.82
N LEU A 249 -34.87 37.47 17.03
CA LEU A 249 -36.21 36.95 17.27
C LEU A 249 -37.05 38.15 17.68
N SER A 250 -37.69 38.78 16.69
CA SER A 250 -38.77 39.73 16.94
C SER A 250 -39.79 39.66 15.80
N LYS A 251 -40.93 39.04 16.12
CA LYS A 251 -42.28 39.31 15.58
C LYS A 251 -42.49 39.05 14.08
N LEU A 252 -43.00 37.85 13.76
CA LEU A 252 -44.36 37.58 13.24
C LEU A 252 -44.60 36.07 13.25
#